data_AF-A0A923Q1Z8-F1
#
_entry.id   AF-A0A923Q1Z8-F1
#
_cell.length_a   1.000
_cell.length_b   1.000
_cell.length_c   1.000
_cell.angle_alpha   90.00
_cell.angle_beta   90.00
_cell.angle_gamma   90.00
#
_symmetry.space_group_name_H-M   'P 1'
#
loop_
_entity.id
_entity.type
_entity.pdbx_description
1 polymer ?
#
loop_
_entity_poly.entity_id
_entity_poly.type
_entity_poly.pdbx_seq_one_letter_code
_entity_poly.pdbx_strand_id
1 'polypeptide(L)'
;AASPARPSPLVLDLRYATGDAGAGVALAAWLKFHAAPRTPVLLLANTATSPDLRAAFAQRDRATGLIVLGSATNEFEPDIALAVEPAADRLAYDALGNGVALATLIAPPFEKIRNDEARLVAQRLPEHSPSTNNYSEPPVPPTAPMVSIPAAASPAAPPLPVVDVVLQRAVHLHRALLALKKL
;
A
#
# COMPACT_ATOMS: atom_id res chain seq x y z
N ALA A 1 39.32 15.83 -3.84
CA ALA A 1 38.12 15.76 -2.97
C ALA A 1 36.89 15.78 -3.86
N ALA A 2 35.96 14.84 -3.71
CA ALA A 2 34.70 14.88 -4.43
C ALA A 2 33.91 16.11 -3.95
N SER A 3 33.39 16.92 -4.88
CA SER A 3 32.51 18.04 -4.53
C SER A 3 31.33 17.53 -3.71
N PRO A 4 30.88 18.26 -2.67
CA PRO A 4 29.69 17.87 -1.93
C PRO A 4 28.53 17.76 -2.91
N ALA A 5 27.88 16.58 -2.93
CA ALA A 5 26.73 16.35 -3.78
C ALA A 5 25.68 17.41 -3.48
N ARG A 6 25.15 18.06 -4.53
CA ARG A 6 24.10 19.06 -4.37
C ARG A 6 22.89 18.37 -3.72
N PRO A 7 22.26 18.95 -2.69
CA PRO A 7 21.07 18.38 -2.08
C PRO A 7 20.02 18.09 -3.14
N SER A 8 19.43 16.90 -3.10
CA SER A 8 18.36 16.46 -3.99
C SER A 8 17.18 15.96 -3.18
N PRO A 9 15.96 16.02 -3.72
CA PRO A 9 14.81 15.36 -3.11
C PRO A 9 15.15 13.90 -2.82
N LEU A 10 14.74 13.38 -1.66
CA LEU A 10 15.03 12.01 -1.26
C LEU A 10 13.89 11.40 -0.47
N VAL A 11 13.79 10.07 -0.55
CA VAL A 11 12.92 9.26 0.31
C VAL A 11 13.80 8.60 1.36
N LEU A 12 13.49 8.83 2.64
CA LEU A 12 14.21 8.24 3.77
C LEU A 12 13.29 7.27 4.50
N ASP A 13 13.59 5.99 4.43
CA ASP A 13 12.80 4.96 5.13
C ASP A 13 13.34 4.70 6.54
N LEU A 14 12.56 5.06 7.55
CA LEU A 14 12.85 4.81 8.97
C LEU A 14 11.81 3.88 9.61
N ARG A 15 10.92 3.25 8.83
CA ARG A 15 9.99 2.25 9.37
C ARG A 15 10.79 1.14 10.03
N TYR A 16 10.34 0.71 11.21
CA TYR A 16 11.00 -0.32 12.03
C TYR A 16 12.46 0.00 12.44
N ALA A 17 12.96 1.20 12.20
CA ALA A 17 14.33 1.58 12.56
C ALA A 17 14.48 1.74 14.08
N THR A 18 15.55 1.16 14.61
CA THR A 18 15.97 1.31 16.00
C THR A 18 17.05 2.38 16.13
N GLY A 19 17.01 3.18 17.19
CA GLY A 19 18.01 4.17 17.52
C GLY A 19 17.83 4.65 18.96
N ASP A 20 18.89 5.23 19.50
CA ASP A 20 18.90 5.86 20.82
C ASP A 20 18.77 7.39 20.71
N ALA A 21 18.79 8.08 21.86
CA ALA A 21 18.76 9.54 21.92
C ALA A 21 19.87 10.21 21.08
N GLY A 22 21.06 9.61 21.01
CA GLY A 22 22.16 10.13 20.19
C GLY A 22 21.84 10.06 18.70
N ALA A 23 21.28 8.94 18.24
CA ALA A 23 20.80 8.79 16.87
C ALA A 23 19.66 9.78 16.55
N GLY A 24 18.75 10.04 17.51
CA GLY A 24 17.70 11.05 17.37
C GLY A 24 18.26 12.45 17.17
N VAL A 25 19.26 12.86 17.97
CA VAL A 25 19.93 14.16 17.82
C VAL A 25 20.64 14.27 16.48
N ALA A 26 21.35 13.22 16.07
CA ALA A 26 22.04 13.18 14.78
C ALA A 26 21.06 13.29 13.60
N LEU A 27 19.93 12.57 13.67
CA LEU A 27 18.87 12.64 12.66
C LEU A 27 18.26 14.05 12.58
N ALA A 28 17.93 14.66 13.73
CA ALA A 28 17.38 16.01 13.77
C ALA A 28 18.35 17.03 13.14
N ALA A 29 19.64 16.94 13.48
CA ALA A 29 20.67 17.78 12.88
C ALA A 29 20.77 17.56 11.37
N TRP A 30 20.77 16.30 10.92
CA TRP A 30 20.83 15.97 9.50
C TRP A 30 19.62 16.51 8.73
N LEU A 31 18.40 16.31 9.25
CA LEU A 31 17.16 16.80 8.64
C LEU A 31 17.18 18.33 8.47
N LYS A 32 17.69 19.07 9.46
CA LYS A 32 17.81 20.54 9.39
C LYS A 32 18.62 21.04 8.17
N PHE A 33 19.60 20.27 7.71
CA PHE A 33 20.44 20.67 6.57
C PHE A 33 19.97 20.10 5.22
N HIS A 34 19.19 19.03 5.23
CA HIS A 34 18.82 18.31 4.00
C HIS A 34 17.38 18.54 3.57
N ALA A 35 16.46 18.78 4.51
CA ALA A 35 15.09 19.14 4.20
C ALA A 35 15.01 20.62 3.81
N ALA A 36 14.56 20.88 2.58
CA ALA A 36 14.19 22.23 2.13
C ALA A 36 13.03 22.16 1.12
N PRO A 37 12.28 23.25 0.88
CA PRO A 37 11.12 23.24 -0.02
C PRO A 37 11.36 22.68 -1.43
N ARG A 38 12.56 22.89 -2.00
CA ARG A 38 12.93 22.37 -3.34
C ARG A 38 13.72 21.06 -3.31
N THR A 39 14.14 20.62 -2.13
CA THR A 39 14.85 19.36 -1.91
C THR A 39 14.19 18.65 -0.74
N PRO A 40 12.91 18.26 -0.87
CA PRO A 40 12.17 17.72 0.25
C PRO A 40 12.71 16.36 0.66
N VAL A 41 12.65 16.11 1.96
CA VAL A 41 12.86 14.79 2.56
C VAL A 41 11.49 14.18 2.80
N LEU A 42 11.19 13.12 2.05
CA LEU A 42 9.99 12.31 2.22
C LEU A 42 10.33 11.17 3.19
N LEU A 43 10.00 11.33 4.46
CA LEU A 43 10.36 10.42 5.53
C LEU A 43 9.23 9.39 5.73
N LEU A 44 9.56 8.11 5.66
CA LEU A 44 8.64 7.01 5.96
C LEU A 44 8.88 6.58 7.40
N ALA A 45 7.84 6.57 8.24
CA ALA A 45 7.94 6.12 9.62
C ALA A 45 6.63 5.48 10.09
N ASN A 46 6.71 4.65 11.12
CA ASN A 46 5.55 4.03 11.76
C ASN A 46 5.74 3.97 13.28
N THR A 47 4.80 3.35 14.00
CA THR A 47 4.89 3.21 15.45
C THR A 47 6.04 2.30 15.92
N ALA A 48 6.52 1.42 15.04
CA ALA A 48 7.67 0.57 15.31
C ALA A 48 9.02 1.30 15.13
N THR A 49 9.04 2.49 14.53
CA THR A 49 10.21 3.37 14.59
C THR A 49 10.44 3.78 16.04
N SER A 50 11.68 3.59 16.53
CA SER A 50 12.03 3.88 17.93
C SER A 50 11.60 5.29 18.38
N PRO A 51 11.14 5.45 19.64
CA PRO A 51 10.68 6.74 20.16
C PRO A 51 11.71 7.87 20.02
N ASP A 52 12.99 7.58 20.26
CA ASP A 52 14.08 8.57 20.15
C ASP A 52 14.26 9.10 18.72
N LEU A 53 14.12 8.23 17.71
CA LEU A 53 14.12 8.67 16.32
C LEU A 53 12.86 9.48 15.98
N ARG A 54 11.68 9.06 16.46
CA ARG A 54 10.41 9.79 16.24
C ARG A 54 10.43 11.18 16.87
N ALA A 55 11.08 11.34 18.02
CA ALA A 55 11.24 12.64 18.68
C ALA A 55 11.96 13.66 17.80
N ALA A 56 12.90 13.22 16.94
CA ALA A 56 13.67 14.07 16.05
C ALA A 56 12.81 14.83 15.01
N PHE A 57 11.62 14.32 14.69
CA PHE A 57 10.70 14.91 13.72
C PHE A 57 9.27 15.08 14.26
N ALA A 58 9.08 15.01 15.58
CA ALA A 58 7.78 15.20 16.22
C ALA A 58 7.29 16.65 16.10
N GLN A 59 8.18 17.63 16.28
CA GLN A 59 7.90 19.07 16.24
C GLN A 59 8.31 19.72 14.91
N ARG A 60 8.03 19.02 13.81
CA ARG A 60 8.42 19.46 12.46
C ARG A 60 7.55 20.60 11.96
N ASP A 61 8.17 21.56 11.28
CA ASP A 61 7.46 22.60 10.53
C ASP A 61 7.33 22.18 9.06
N ARG A 62 6.10 22.19 8.54
CA ARG A 62 5.79 21.82 7.14
C ARG A 62 6.48 22.73 6.12
N ALA A 63 6.86 23.95 6.49
CA ALA A 63 7.61 24.86 5.62
C ALA A 63 9.06 24.42 5.40
N THR A 64 9.59 23.49 6.19
CA THR A 64 10.99 23.03 6.09
C THR A 64 11.23 22.04 4.95
N GLY A 65 10.19 21.59 4.24
CA GLY A 65 10.34 20.55 3.21
C GLY A 65 10.54 19.14 3.76
N LEU A 66 10.31 18.92 5.05
CA LEU A 66 10.16 17.59 5.64
C LEU A 66 8.68 17.17 5.58
N ILE A 67 8.42 15.99 5.00
CA ILE A 67 7.08 15.41 4.92
C ILE A 67 7.16 13.97 5.44
N VAL A 68 6.40 13.68 6.49
CA VAL A 68 6.34 12.35 7.10
C VAL A 68 5.13 11.57 6.57
N LEU A 69 5.35 10.35 6.09
CA LEU A 69 4.34 9.43 5.61
C LEU A 69 4.33 8.16 6.45
N GLY A 70 3.16 7.62 6.75
CA GLY A 70 3.04 6.42 7.56
C GLY A 70 1.61 6.07 7.95
N SER A 71 1.45 4.99 8.72
CA SER A 71 0.19 4.65 9.36
C SER A 71 -0.04 5.53 10.59
N ALA A 72 -1.15 6.25 10.65
CA ALA A 72 -1.50 7.05 11.82
C ALA A 72 -1.98 6.16 12.97
N THR A 73 -1.61 6.53 14.19
CA THR A 73 -2.10 5.93 15.44
C THR A 73 -2.25 7.03 16.49
N ASN A 74 -2.82 6.71 17.65
CA ASN A 74 -2.97 7.69 18.74
C ASN A 74 -1.62 8.23 19.24
N GLU A 75 -0.52 7.50 19.05
CA GLU A 75 0.83 7.88 19.49
C GLU A 75 1.70 8.46 18.37
N PHE A 76 1.20 8.47 17.13
CA PHE A 76 1.98 8.85 15.96
C PHE A 76 1.08 9.40 14.85
N GLU A 77 1.26 10.69 14.56
CA GLU A 77 0.56 11.40 13.49
C GLU A 77 1.53 11.82 12.38
N PRO A 78 1.59 11.09 11.25
CA PRO A 78 2.33 11.50 10.06
C PRO A 78 1.61 12.65 9.33
N ASP A 79 2.32 13.40 8.48
CA ASP A 79 1.70 14.47 7.67
C ASP A 79 0.75 13.89 6.61
N ILE A 80 1.09 12.70 6.11
CA ILE A 80 0.22 11.92 5.22
C ILE A 80 -0.03 10.57 5.90
N ALA A 81 -1.18 10.47 6.54
CA ALA A 81 -1.70 9.24 7.11
C ALA A 81 -2.20 8.29 6.02
N LEU A 82 -1.76 7.04 6.08
CA LEU A 82 -2.16 5.98 5.16
C LEU A 82 -2.83 4.86 5.92
N ALA A 83 -3.93 4.35 5.37
CA ALA A 83 -4.61 3.18 5.88
C ALA A 83 -3.85 1.92 5.44
N VAL A 84 -2.90 1.49 6.26
CA VAL A 84 -2.11 0.28 6.04
C VAL A 84 -2.23 -0.60 7.28
N GLU A 85 -2.53 -1.87 7.07
CA GLU A 85 -2.58 -2.86 8.14
C GLU A 85 -1.14 -3.19 8.59
N PRO A 86 -0.85 -3.29 9.91
CA PRO A 86 0.52 -3.45 10.39
C PRO A 86 1.29 -4.67 9.86
N ALA A 87 0.64 -5.81 9.68
CA ALA A 87 1.29 -7.00 9.11
C ALA A 87 1.58 -6.82 7.62
N ALA A 88 0.70 -6.16 6.86
CA ALA A 88 0.92 -5.80 5.47
C ALA A 88 2.07 -4.77 5.31
N ASP A 89 2.15 -3.75 6.17
CA ASP A 89 3.29 -2.80 6.19
C ASP A 89 4.59 -3.55 6.46
N ARG A 90 4.59 -4.50 7.41
CA ARG A 90 5.77 -5.29 7.75
C ARG A 90 6.22 -6.16 6.60
N LEU A 91 5.28 -6.87 5.99
CA LEU A 91 5.54 -7.75 4.86
C LEU A 91 6.11 -6.96 3.66
N ALA A 92 5.55 -5.79 3.36
CA ALA A 92 6.04 -4.92 2.30
C ALA A 92 7.45 -4.36 2.60
N TYR A 93 7.71 -3.95 3.83
CA TYR A 93 9.02 -3.49 4.28
C TYR A 93 10.08 -4.60 4.15
N ASP A 94 9.78 -5.80 4.66
CA ASP A 94 10.69 -6.94 4.60
C ASP A 94 10.94 -7.39 3.14
N ALA A 95 9.94 -7.28 2.26
CA ALA A 95 10.09 -7.59 0.84
C ALA A 95 11.17 -6.73 0.17
N LEU A 96 11.24 -5.44 0.49
CA LEU A 96 12.30 -4.55 -0.01
C LEU A 96 13.69 -4.99 0.50
N GLY A 97 13.80 -5.30 1.79
CA GLY A 97 15.05 -5.80 2.39
C GLY A 97 15.50 -7.16 1.83
N ASN A 98 14.55 -8.00 1.43
CA ASN A 98 14.79 -9.31 0.81
C ASN A 98 15.06 -9.24 -0.71
N GLY A 99 15.21 -8.04 -1.27
CA GLY A 99 15.63 -7.86 -2.67
C GLY A 99 14.50 -7.90 -3.69
N VAL A 100 13.22 -7.82 -3.27
CA VAL A 100 12.12 -7.62 -4.23
C VAL A 100 12.32 -6.29 -4.94
N ALA A 101 12.21 -6.31 -6.27
CA ALA A 101 12.45 -5.13 -7.09
C ALA A 101 11.50 -3.98 -6.68
N LEU A 102 12.08 -2.80 -6.46
CA LEU A 102 11.33 -1.59 -6.06
C LEU A 102 10.14 -1.31 -6.99
N ALA A 103 10.33 -1.48 -8.31
CA ALA A 103 9.28 -1.27 -9.31
C ALA A 103 8.03 -2.13 -9.05
N THR A 104 8.22 -3.38 -8.61
CA THR A 104 7.12 -4.31 -8.30
C THR A 104 6.36 -3.89 -7.05
N LEU A 105 7.06 -3.37 -6.03
CA LEU A 105 6.46 -2.93 -4.77
C LEU A 105 5.63 -1.64 -4.92
N ILE A 106 6.04 -0.73 -5.82
CA ILE A 106 5.36 0.56 -6.00
C ILE A 106 4.38 0.59 -7.17
N ALA A 107 4.50 -0.34 -8.12
CA ALA A 107 3.67 -0.42 -9.30
C ALA A 107 3.51 -1.90 -9.68
N PRO A 108 2.73 -2.68 -8.90
CA PRO A 108 2.51 -4.07 -9.22
C PRO A 108 1.95 -4.21 -10.64
N PRO A 109 2.36 -5.23 -11.40
CA PRO A 109 1.81 -5.48 -12.72
C PRO A 109 0.30 -5.64 -12.60
N PHE A 110 -0.46 -4.80 -13.31
CA PHE A 110 -1.90 -4.96 -13.40
C PHE A 110 -2.18 -5.85 -14.61
N GLU A 111 -2.81 -7.00 -14.38
CA GLU A 111 -3.36 -7.79 -15.47
C GLU A 111 -4.77 -7.30 -15.76
N LYS A 112 -4.98 -6.79 -16.98
CA LYS A 112 -6.32 -6.50 -17.46
C LYS A 112 -7.06 -7.82 -17.67
N ILE A 113 -8.04 -8.11 -16.81
CA ILE A 113 -8.96 -9.22 -17.03
C ILE A 113 -9.64 -9.02 -18.39
N ARG A 114 -9.45 -9.97 -19.30
CA ARG A 114 -10.17 -10.00 -20.58
C ARG A 114 -11.59 -10.48 -20.30
N ASN A 115 -12.51 -9.53 -20.17
CA ASN A 115 -13.94 -9.85 -20.26
C ASN A 115 -14.28 -9.93 -21.75
N ASP A 116 -14.36 -11.15 -22.28
CA ASP A 116 -14.97 -11.37 -23.58
C ASP A 116 -16.49 -11.22 -23.48
N GLU A 117 -17.13 -10.91 -24.61
CA GLU A 117 -18.57 -10.73 -24.66
C GLU A 117 -19.30 -12.03 -24.27
N ALA A 118 -18.68 -13.20 -24.49
CA ALA A 118 -19.18 -14.50 -24.07
C ALA A 118 -19.29 -14.64 -22.53
N ARG A 119 -18.26 -14.25 -21.75
CA ARG A 119 -18.34 -14.21 -20.27
C ARG A 119 -19.39 -13.22 -19.80
N LEU A 120 -19.54 -12.08 -20.47
CA LEU A 120 -20.53 -11.07 -20.10
C LEU A 120 -21.96 -11.56 -20.35
N VAL A 121 -22.21 -12.30 -21.45
CA VAL A 121 -23.50 -12.95 -21.73
C VAL A 121 -23.80 -14.04 -20.70
N ALA A 122 -22.82 -14.88 -20.38
CA ALA A 122 -22.97 -15.93 -19.37
C ALA A 122 -23.25 -15.38 -17.95
N GLN A 123 -22.69 -14.22 -17.59
CA GLN A 123 -22.97 -13.56 -16.31
C GLN A 123 -24.30 -12.78 -16.29
N ARG A 124 -24.82 -12.38 -17.47
CA ARG A 124 -26.06 -11.60 -17.59
C ARG A 124 -27.31 -12.47 -17.70
N LEU A 125 -27.18 -13.78 -17.87
CA LEU A 125 -28.28 -14.73 -17.70
C LEU A 125 -28.43 -15.05 -16.21
N PRO A 126 -29.32 -14.38 -15.45
CA PRO A 126 -29.81 -15.01 -14.23
C PRO A 126 -30.49 -16.31 -14.65
N GLU A 127 -30.20 -17.38 -13.90
CA GLU A 127 -31.14 -18.48 -13.66
C GLU A 127 -32.55 -17.85 -13.69
N HIS A 128 -33.31 -18.18 -14.73
CA HIS A 128 -34.71 -17.79 -14.78
C HIS A 128 -35.37 -18.42 -13.55
N SER A 129 -35.53 -17.65 -12.48
CA SER A 129 -36.61 -17.92 -11.54
C SER A 129 -37.88 -17.67 -12.32
N PRO A 130 -38.66 -18.71 -12.69
CA PRO A 130 -39.92 -18.47 -13.34
C PRO A 130 -40.81 -17.77 -12.33
N SER A 131 -41.29 -16.60 -12.72
CA SER A 131 -42.33 -15.85 -12.05
C SER A 131 -43.43 -16.80 -11.56
N THR A 132 -43.77 -16.68 -10.29
CA THR A 132 -44.96 -17.24 -9.68
C THR A 132 -46.21 -16.75 -10.41
N ASN A 133 -46.66 -17.51 -11.41
CA ASN A 133 -48.06 -17.51 -11.81
C ASN A 133 -48.72 -18.71 -11.12
N ASN A 134 -49.51 -18.40 -10.09
CA ASN A 134 -50.46 -19.31 -9.47
C ASN A 134 -51.37 -19.91 -10.54
N TYR A 135 -51.31 -21.23 -10.78
CA TYR A 135 -52.48 -22.11 -10.95
C TYR A 135 -52.04 -23.59 -10.79
N SER A 136 -52.53 -24.20 -9.70
CA SER A 136 -52.80 -25.62 -9.42
C SER A 136 -51.67 -26.70 -9.38
N GLU A 137 -51.47 -27.25 -8.17
CA GLU A 137 -50.88 -28.57 -7.81
C GLU A 137 -51.92 -29.73 -7.96
N PRO A 138 -51.59 -31.05 -7.78
CA PRO A 138 -50.52 -31.92 -8.29
C PRO A 138 -51.08 -33.30 -8.82
N PRO A 139 -50.30 -34.33 -9.24
CA PRO A 139 -49.60 -35.25 -8.32
C PRO A 139 -48.20 -35.76 -8.77
N VAL A 140 -47.46 -36.31 -7.80
CA VAL A 140 -46.07 -36.84 -7.80
C VAL A 140 -46.13 -38.40 -7.64
N PRO A 141 -45.09 -39.29 -7.80
CA PRO A 141 -43.72 -39.31 -8.37
C PRO A 141 -43.47 -40.49 -9.39
N PRO A 142 -42.23 -40.86 -9.83
CA PRO A 142 -41.26 -41.63 -9.04
C PRO A 142 -39.82 -41.08 -9.05
N THR A 143 -39.14 -41.33 -7.93
CA THR A 143 -37.74 -41.05 -7.57
C THR A 143 -36.71 -41.57 -8.59
N ALA A 144 -35.81 -40.69 -9.06
CA ALA A 144 -34.53 -41.06 -9.67
C ALA A 144 -33.39 -40.53 -8.78
N PRO A 145 -32.31 -41.31 -8.55
CA PRO A 145 -31.27 -40.95 -7.59
C PRO A 145 -30.46 -39.75 -8.07
N MET A 146 -30.32 -38.74 -7.20
CA MET A 146 -29.37 -37.65 -7.37
C MET A 146 -27.95 -38.22 -7.34
N VAL A 147 -27.30 -38.27 -8.50
CA VAL A 147 -25.85 -38.39 -8.57
C VAL A 147 -25.28 -37.03 -8.16
N SER A 148 -24.86 -36.93 -6.91
CA SER A 148 -24.06 -35.82 -6.41
C SER A 148 -22.71 -35.82 -7.14
N ILE A 149 -22.57 -34.97 -8.14
CA ILE A 149 -21.26 -34.65 -8.71
C ILE A 149 -20.50 -33.89 -7.61
N PRO A 150 -19.32 -34.35 -7.15
CA PRO A 150 -18.55 -33.62 -6.16
C PRO A 150 -18.18 -32.26 -6.76
N ALA A 151 -18.53 -31.19 -6.04
CA ALA A 151 -18.13 -29.84 -6.37
C ALA A 151 -16.60 -29.80 -6.41
N ALA A 152 -16.03 -29.72 -7.61
CA ALA A 152 -14.61 -29.51 -7.80
C ALA A 152 -14.23 -28.22 -7.07
N ALA A 153 -13.34 -28.32 -6.08
CA ALA A 153 -12.81 -27.18 -5.38
C ALA A 153 -12.20 -26.21 -6.40
N SER A 154 -12.73 -24.99 -6.44
CA SER A 154 -12.12 -23.92 -7.23
C SER A 154 -10.65 -23.78 -6.83
N PRO A 155 -9.71 -23.72 -7.80
CA PRO A 155 -8.30 -23.54 -7.48
C PRO A 155 -8.12 -22.25 -6.68
N ALA A 156 -7.33 -22.32 -5.60
CA ALA A 156 -7.04 -21.19 -4.74
C ALA A 156 -6.53 -20.01 -5.58
N ALA A 157 -7.12 -18.83 -5.37
CA ALA A 157 -6.69 -17.62 -6.04
C ALA A 157 -5.20 -17.36 -5.75
N PRO A 158 -4.41 -16.92 -6.74
CA PRO A 158 -3.01 -16.60 -6.52
C PRO A 158 -2.88 -15.52 -5.44
N PRO A 159 -1.82 -15.58 -4.59
CA PRO A 159 -1.61 -14.59 -3.55
C PRO A 159 -1.48 -13.20 -4.17
N LEU A 160 -2.14 -12.22 -3.56
CA LEU A 160 -2.10 -10.83 -4.02
C LEU A 160 -0.66 -10.32 -4.04
N PRO A 161 -0.26 -9.52 -5.05
CA PRO A 161 1.07 -8.95 -5.11
C PRO A 161 1.30 -8.05 -3.88
N VAL A 162 2.49 -8.14 -3.32
CA VAL A 162 2.93 -7.30 -2.19
C VAL A 162 3.12 -5.88 -2.70
N VAL A 163 2.37 -4.93 -2.14
CA VAL A 163 2.46 -3.50 -2.48
C VAL A 163 2.89 -2.74 -1.24
N ASP A 164 3.94 -1.94 -1.39
CA ASP A 164 4.34 -1.00 -0.35
C ASP A 164 3.61 0.33 -0.56
N VAL A 165 2.43 0.45 0.06
CA VAL A 165 1.56 1.62 -0.09
C VAL A 165 2.24 2.91 0.39
N VAL A 166 3.06 2.83 1.44
CA VAL A 166 3.74 4.00 2.02
C VAL A 166 4.83 4.50 1.08
N LEU A 167 5.69 3.59 0.61
CA LEU A 167 6.75 3.90 -0.36
C LEU A 167 6.17 4.35 -1.71
N GLN A 168 5.12 3.67 -2.19
CA GLN A 168 4.39 4.06 -3.38
C GLN A 168 3.87 5.49 -3.27
N ARG A 169 3.28 5.87 -2.13
CA ARG A 169 2.79 7.24 -1.91
C ARG A 169 3.92 8.25 -1.93
N ALA A 170 5.07 7.96 -1.32
CA ALA A 170 6.22 8.84 -1.35
C ALA A 170 6.73 9.07 -2.80
N VAL A 171 6.81 8.00 -3.60
CA VAL A 171 7.19 8.12 -5.02
C VAL A 171 6.15 8.93 -5.82
N HIS A 172 4.86 8.69 -5.60
CA HIS A 172 3.80 9.47 -6.25
C HIS A 172 3.87 10.95 -5.89
N LEU A 173 4.11 11.27 -4.61
CA LEU A 173 4.28 12.65 -4.16
C LEU A 173 5.49 13.31 -4.81
N HIS A 174 6.64 12.63 -4.84
CA HIS A 174 7.83 13.12 -5.52
C HIS A 174 7.56 13.43 -6.99
N ARG A 175 6.94 12.49 -7.73
CA ARG A 175 6.58 12.67 -9.15
C ARG A 175 5.60 13.83 -9.36
N ALA A 176 4.62 13.98 -8.47
CA ALA A 176 3.68 15.10 -8.52
C ALA A 176 4.39 16.45 -8.33
N LEU A 177 5.27 16.57 -7.34
CA LEU A 177 6.04 17.79 -7.10
C LEU A 177 6.96 18.12 -8.28
N LEU A 178 7.58 17.11 -8.90
CA LEU A 178 8.38 17.26 -10.11
C LEU A 178 7.53 17.79 -11.27
N ALA A 179 6.37 17.18 -11.54
CA ALA A 179 5.46 17.59 -12.60
C ALA A 179 4.93 19.02 -12.42
N LEU A 180 4.71 19.43 -11.16
CA LEU A 180 4.29 20.78 -10.78
C LEU A 180 5.44 21.81 -10.76
N LYS A 181 6.66 21.41 -11.12
CA LYS A 181 7.87 22.26 -11.08
C LYS A 181 8.12 22.86 -9.70
N LYS A 182 7.83 22.08 -8.64
CA LYS A 182 8.07 22.44 -7.24
C LYS A 182 9.36 21.85 -6.66
N LEU A 183 10.03 20.97 -7.42
CA LEU A 183 11.40 20.50 -7.19
C LEU A 183 12.36 21.30 -8.08
#